data_AF-A0A1J3IJ36-F1
#
_entry.id   AF-A0A1J3IJ36-F1
#
_cell.length_a   1.000
_cell.length_b   1.000
_cell.length_c   1.000
_cell.angle_alpha   90.00
_cell.angle_beta   90.00
_cell.angle_gamma   90.00
#
_symmetry.space_group_name_H-M   'P 1'
#
loop_
_entity.id
_entity.type
_entity.pdbx_description
1 polymer ?
#
loop_
_entity_poly.entity_id
_entity_poly.type
_entity_poly.pdbx_seq_one_letter_code
_entity_poly.pdbx_strand_id
1 'polypeptide(L)'
;EGVEEVPKVVRKSARLADYGGKMAVLWDQLVPSSGDGNKMIWCAVIALERRNSGNIWGKVERHDAVLLVPKSCRVECALAATV
;
A
#
# COMPACT_ATOMS: atom_id res chain seq x y z
N GLU A 1 -1.96 19.78 -11.53
CA GLU A 1 -2.55 18.50 -11.94
C GLU A 1 -1.53 17.40 -11.65
N GLY A 2 -1.80 16.54 -10.68
CA GLY A 2 -0.81 15.59 -10.16
C GLY A 2 -1.51 14.41 -9.50
N VAL A 3 -0.87 13.24 -9.67
CA VAL A 3 -1.27 11.84 -9.38
C VAL A 3 -2.51 11.33 -10.10
N GLU A 4 -2.27 10.44 -11.07
CA GLU A 4 -3.25 9.47 -11.56
C GLU A 4 -3.54 8.50 -10.40
N GLU A 5 -4.56 8.87 -9.62
CA GLU A 5 -5.23 8.15 -8.53
C GLU A 5 -4.38 7.17 -7.70
N VAL A 6 -3.71 7.72 -6.67
CA VAL A 6 -3.23 6.89 -5.55
C VAL A 6 -4.44 6.22 -4.87
N PRO A 7 -4.39 4.91 -4.58
CA PRO A 7 -5.47 4.20 -3.92
C PRO A 7 -5.85 4.93 -2.64
N LYS A 8 -7.17 5.14 -2.44
CA LYS A 8 -7.69 5.87 -1.29
C LYS A 8 -7.34 5.10 -0.01
N VAL A 9 -6.29 5.50 0.68
CA VAL A 9 -5.88 4.87 1.94
C VAL A 9 -6.87 5.29 3.02
N VAL A 10 -7.85 4.43 3.29
CA VAL A 10 -8.98 4.71 4.21
C VAL A 10 -8.53 4.70 5.69
N ARG A 11 -7.25 4.44 5.99
CA ARG A 11 -6.66 4.49 7.34
C ARG A 11 -5.45 5.40 7.43
N LYS A 12 -5.26 6.02 8.60
CA LYS A 12 -4.23 7.02 8.92
C LYS A 12 -2.77 6.54 8.80
N SER A 13 -2.51 5.26 8.52
CA SER A 13 -1.14 4.76 8.42
C SER A 13 -0.99 3.60 7.43
N ALA A 14 -0.17 3.80 6.40
CA ALA A 14 0.39 2.75 5.57
C ALA A 14 1.84 2.44 6.04
N ARG A 15 2.41 1.33 5.57
CA ARG A 15 3.83 1.01 5.70
C ARG A 15 4.45 0.92 4.32
N LEU A 16 5.66 1.45 4.20
CA LEU A 16 6.40 1.49 2.95
C LEU A 16 7.63 0.60 3.07
N ALA A 17 7.96 -0.12 2.01
CA ALA A 17 9.20 -0.87 1.89
C ALA A 17 9.76 -0.73 0.46
N ASP A 18 11.08 -0.90 0.33
CA ASP A 18 11.69 -1.08 -0.97
C ASP A 18 11.25 -2.41 -1.59
N TYR A 19 11.02 -2.40 -2.91
CA TYR A 19 10.69 -3.56 -3.70
C TYR A 19 11.44 -3.51 -5.02
N GLY A 20 12.73 -3.85 -4.99
CA GLY A 20 13.56 -3.94 -6.19
C GLY A 20 13.68 -2.61 -6.94
N GLY A 21 13.88 -1.52 -6.20
CA GLY A 21 13.92 -0.15 -6.75
C GLY A 21 12.54 0.48 -6.99
N LYS A 22 11.46 -0.20 -6.60
CA LYS A 22 10.08 0.33 -6.55
C LYS A 22 9.65 0.51 -5.10
N MET A 23 8.52 1.18 -4.89
CA MET A 23 7.94 1.37 -3.57
C MET A 23 6.76 0.42 -3.37
N ALA A 24 6.85 -0.47 -2.38
CA ALA A 24 5.71 -1.25 -1.91
C ALA A 24 4.99 -0.52 -0.78
N VAL A 25 3.66 -0.47 -0.84
CA VAL A 25 2.79 0.16 0.15
C VAL A 25 1.87 -0.90 0.73
N LEU A 26 1.91 -1.11 2.04
CA LEU A 26 0.99 -2.00 2.75
C LEU A 26 0.07 -1.21 3.66
N TRP A 27 -1.22 -1.53 3.63
CA TRP A 27 -2.20 -0.94 4.54
C TRP A 27 -3.29 -1.96 4.86
N ASP A 28 -3.98 -1.76 5.98
CA ASP A 28 -5.16 -2.55 6.33
C ASP A 28 -6.44 -1.72 6.11
N GLN A 29 -7.52 -2.39 5.69
CA GLN A 29 -8.83 -1.77 5.44
C GLN A 29 -9.91 -2.66 6.03
N LEU A 30 -10.88 -2.07 6.75
CA LEU A 30 -12.04 -2.84 7.26
C LEU A 30 -12.87 -3.39 6.09
N VAL A 31 -13.31 -4.63 6.22
CA VAL A 31 -14.23 -5.27 5.28
C VAL A 31 -15.64 -5.20 5.86
N PRO A 32 -16.54 -4.37 5.28
CA PRO A 32 -17.87 -4.11 5.86
C PRO A 32 -18.76 -5.35 6.00
N SER A 33 -18.55 -6.37 5.16
CA SER A 33 -19.38 -7.58 5.08
C SER A 33 -18.96 -8.69 6.06
N SER A 34 -17.84 -8.53 6.76
CA SER A 34 -17.45 -9.49 7.79
C SER A 34 -18.20 -9.17 9.08
N GLY A 35 -19.08 -10.05 9.54
CA GLY A 35 -19.83 -9.88 10.81
C GLY A 35 -18.93 -9.58 12.02
N ASP A 36 -17.65 -9.95 11.93
CA ASP A 36 -16.63 -9.80 12.98
C ASP A 36 -15.76 -8.53 12.82
N GLY A 37 -15.95 -7.75 11.74
CA GLY A 37 -15.17 -6.53 11.45
C GLY A 37 -13.71 -6.81 11.07
N ASN A 38 -13.46 -7.92 10.38
CA ASN A 38 -12.16 -8.28 9.81
C ASN A 38 -11.61 -7.20 8.89
N LYS A 39 -10.31 -7.27 8.66
CA LYS A 39 -9.58 -6.34 7.81
C LYS A 39 -8.92 -7.07 6.66
N MET A 40 -8.93 -6.46 5.49
CA MET A 40 -8.10 -6.87 4.37
C MET A 40 -6.80 -6.09 4.42
N ILE A 41 -5.67 -6.79 4.42
CA ILE A 41 -4.36 -6.22 4.15
C ILE A 41 -4.22 -6.12 2.63
N TRP A 42 -3.88 -4.92 2.17
CA TRP A 42 -3.63 -4.61 0.77
C TRP A 42 -2.16 -4.32 0.56
N CYS A 43 -1.70 -4.56 -0.67
CA CYS A 43 -0.38 -4.18 -1.14
C CYS A 43 -0.50 -3.48 -2.49
N ALA A 44 0.14 -2.32 -2.62
CA ALA A 44 0.38 -1.68 -3.90
C ALA A 44 1.88 -1.58 -4.18
N VAL A 45 2.28 -1.87 -5.41
CA VAL A 45 3.64 -1.61 -5.88
C VAL A 45 3.60 -0.42 -6.83
N ILE A 46 4.39 0.59 -6.51
CA ILE A 46 4.42 1.88 -7.21
C ILE A 46 5.82 2.06 -7.80
N ALA A 47 5.89 2.15 -9.13
CA ALA A 47 7.09 2.61 -9.81
C ALA A 47 7.19 4.12 -9.66
N LEU A 48 8.33 4.61 -9.13
CA LEU A 48 8.58 6.03 -8.94
C LEU A 48 9.40 6.58 -10.09
N GLU A 49 9.03 7.75 -10.60
CA GLU A 49 9.81 8.51 -11.57
C GLU A 49 10.06 9.92 -11.05
N ARG A 50 11.27 10.45 -11.31
CA ARG A 50 11.59 11.85 -11.02
C ARG A 50 11.62 12.62 -12.34
N ARG A 51 10.77 13.64 -12.46
CA ARG A 51 10.72 14.48 -13.65
C ARG A 51 11.75 15.60 -13.58
N ASN A 52 12.08 16.17 -14.74
CA ASN A 52 13.03 17.29 -14.87
C ASN A 52 12.64 18.53 -14.04
N SER A 53 11.35 18.67 -13.69
CA SER A 53 10.87 19.72 -12.78
C SER A 53 11.20 19.46 -11.29
N GLY A 54 11.86 18.35 -10.97
CA GLY A 54 12.17 17.92 -9.60
C GLY A 54 11.03 17.16 -8.91
N ASN A 55 9.83 17.13 -9.50
CA ASN A 55 8.67 16.45 -8.95
C ASN A 55 8.83 14.92 -9.03
N ILE A 56 8.39 14.23 -7.97
CA ILE A 56 8.32 12.77 -7.90
C ILE A 56 6.88 12.34 -8.25
N TRP A 57 6.77 11.39 -9.18
CA TRP A 57 5.51 10.80 -9.63
C TRP A 57 5.55 9.31 -9.34
N GLY A 58 4.38 8.70 -9.23
CA GLY A 58 4.23 7.27 -9.00
C GLY A 58 3.19 6.68 -9.94
N LYS A 59 3.53 5.55 -10.57
CA LYS A 59 2.59 4.71 -11.31
C LYS A 59 2.33 3.45 -10.51
N VAL A 60 1.07 3.18 -10.19
CA VAL A 60 0.67 1.91 -9.56
C VAL A 60 0.78 0.81 -10.60
N GLU A 61 1.70 -0.13 -10.39
CA GLU A 61 1.86 -1.31 -11.25
C GLU A 61 1.07 -2.51 -10.74
N ARG A 62 0.90 -2.59 -9.41
CA ARG A 62 0.19 -3.68 -8.75
C ARG A 62 -0.64 -3.13 -7.61
N HIS A 63 -1.85 -3.65 -7.43
CA HIS A 63 -2.74 -3.30 -6.33
C HIS A 63 -3.60 -4.52 -6.01
N ASP A 64 -3.17 -5.31 -5.03
CA ASP A 64 -3.79 -6.59 -4.71
C ASP A 64 -4.08 -6.73 -3.22
N ALA A 65 -5.12 -7.51 -2.94
CA ALA A 65 -5.45 -7.91 -1.59
C ALA A 65 -4.56 -9.09 -1.18
N VAL A 66 -3.82 -8.95 -0.08
CA VAL A 66 -2.80 -9.92 0.35
C VAL A 66 -3.38 -10.94 1.31
N LEU A 67 -4.11 -10.47 2.33
CA LEU A 67 -4.57 -11.34 3.41
C LEU A 67 -5.77 -10.76 4.15
N LEU A 68 -6.75 -11.61 4.47
CA LEU A 68 -7.83 -11.29 5.40
C LEU A 68 -7.37 -11.63 6.82
N VAL A 69 -7.47 -10.66 7.73
CA VAL A 69 -7.03 -10.80 9.13
C VAL A 69 -8.13 -10.37 10.11
N PRO A 70 -8.12 -10.90 11.35
CA PRO A 70 -9.00 -10.41 12.41
C PRO A 70 -8.86 -8.91 12.67
N LYS A 71 -9.92 -8.29 13.21
CA LYS A 71 -9.96 -6.85 13.52
C LYS A 71 -8.82 -6.36 14.42
N SER A 72 -8.31 -7.22 15.31
CA SER A 72 -7.21 -6.89 16.23
C SER A 72 -5.87 -6.70 15.52
N CYS A 73 -5.65 -7.34 14.36
CA CYS A 73 -4.42 -7.27 13.61
C CYS A 73 -4.20 -5.89 12.96
N ARG A 74 -2.94 -5.49 12.84
CA ARG A 74 -2.49 -4.24 12.20
C ARG A 74 -1.15 -4.47 11.50
N VAL A 75 -0.88 -3.69 10.46
CA VAL A 75 0.45 -3.68 9.83
C VAL A 75 1.40 -2.83 10.68
N GLU A 76 2.36 -3.46 11.36
CA GLU A 76 3.30 -2.75 12.23
C GLU A 76 4.51 -2.19 11.48
N CYS A 77 5.10 -2.98 10.59
CA CYS A 77 6.25 -2.61 9.78
C CYS A 77 6.17 -3.31 8.41
N ALA A 78 6.93 -2.80 7.44
CA ALA A 78 7.14 -3.44 6.16
C ALA A 78 8.66 -3.55 5.97
N LEU A 79 9.13 -4.73 5.56
CA LEU A 79 10.54 -5.04 5.39
C LEU A 79 10.76 -5.53 3.96
N ALA A 80 11.81 -5.03 3.32
CA ALA A 80 12.26 -5.53 2.03
C ALA A 80 13.03 -6.83 2.24
N ALA A 81 12.72 -7.86 1.45
CA ALA A 81 13.56 -9.05 1.39
C ALA A 81 14.80 -8.72 0.55
N THR A 82 15.97 -8.74 1.17
CA THR A 82 17.26 -8.70 0.47
C THR A 82 17.64 -10.12 0.08
N VAL A 83 17.81 -10.39 -1.22
CA VAL A 83 18.38 -11.64 -1.75
C VAL A 83 19.87 -11.44 -1.99
#